data_AF-A0A2D4KVD4-F1
#
_entry.id   AF-A0A2D4KVD4-F1
#
_cell.length_a   1.000
_cell.length_b   1.000
_cell.length_c   1.000
_cell.angle_alpha   90.00
_cell.angle_beta   90.00
_cell.angle_gamma   90.00
#
_symmetry.space_group_name_H-M   'P 1'
#
loop_
_entity.id
_entity.type
_entity.pdbx_description
1 polymer ?
#
loop_
_entity_poly.entity_id
_entity_poly.type
_entity_poly.pdbx_seq_one_letter_code
_entity_poly.pdbx_strand_id
1 'polypeptide(L)'
;CSSCWDSLVAVERSVRTNVFFFFFFMFILLIFLAELSAAILAFIFRENLTREFFTKELKKHYQGYNESDVFSSTWNSVMITFGCCGVNGPEDFEAISLPILLDSYPVVPEACCKRELQSRDGAFINKEECLKGKVVYQNQQGCYTVILNSLE
;
A
#
# COMPACT_ATOMS: atom_id res chain seq x y z
N CYS A 1 60.59 23.18 -17.92
CA CYS A 1 59.36 23.33 -17.11
C CYS A 1 58.14 22.66 -17.77
N SER A 2 58.30 21.48 -18.38
CA SER A 2 57.20 20.64 -18.89
C SER A 2 56.88 19.51 -17.89
N SER A 3 57.92 18.91 -17.33
CA SER A 3 57.85 17.87 -16.31
C SER A 3 57.12 18.28 -15.01
N CYS A 4 57.17 19.56 -14.64
CA CYS A 4 56.43 20.08 -13.49
C CYS A 4 54.93 20.25 -13.78
N TRP A 5 54.57 20.59 -15.03
CA TRP A 5 53.18 20.72 -15.50
C TRP A 5 52.49 19.36 -15.64
N ASP A 6 53.19 18.38 -16.23
CA ASP A 6 52.68 17.00 -16.36
C ASP A 6 52.47 16.35 -14.98
N SER A 7 53.35 16.64 -14.02
CA SER A 7 53.22 16.17 -12.64
C SER A 7 52.03 16.82 -11.91
N LEU A 8 51.76 18.11 -12.15
CA LEU A 8 50.61 18.84 -11.60
C LEU A 8 49.28 18.30 -12.17
N VAL A 9 49.20 18.08 -13.49
CA VAL A 9 48.02 17.49 -14.14
C VAL A 9 47.81 16.04 -13.70
N ALA A 10 48.88 15.26 -13.50
CA ALA A 10 48.78 13.89 -12.97
C ALA A 10 48.29 13.87 -11.52
N VAL A 11 48.74 14.82 -10.67
CA VAL A 11 48.26 14.97 -9.29
C VAL A 11 46.79 15.41 -9.27
N GLU A 12 46.37 16.40 -10.07
CA GLU A 12 44.96 16.80 -10.16
C GLU A 12 44.05 15.67 -10.68
N ARG A 13 44.53 14.88 -11.64
CA ARG A 13 43.80 13.73 -12.19
C ARG A 13 43.70 12.60 -11.16
N SER A 14 44.80 12.31 -10.44
CA SER A 14 44.83 11.32 -9.35
C SER A 14 43.91 11.72 -8.18
N VAL A 15 43.94 12.98 -7.75
CA VAL A 15 43.05 13.51 -6.71
C VAL A 15 41.58 13.47 -7.16
N ARG A 16 41.28 13.83 -8.42
CA ARG A 16 39.92 13.77 -8.98
C ARG A 16 39.39 12.33 -9.04
N THR A 17 40.21 11.36 -9.44
CA THR A 17 39.84 9.94 -9.48
C THR A 17 39.62 9.38 -8.07
N ASN A 18 40.46 9.75 -7.11
CA ASN A 18 40.30 9.32 -5.72
C ASN A 18 39.01 9.86 -5.10
N VAL A 19 38.73 11.16 -5.26
CA VAL A 19 37.50 11.78 -4.74
C VAL A 19 36.25 11.16 -5.38
N PHE A 20 36.25 10.95 -6.70
CA PHE A 20 35.15 10.27 -7.39
C PHE A 20 34.93 8.84 -6.87
N PHE A 21 36.01 8.07 -6.68
CA PHE A 21 35.95 6.72 -6.15
C PHE A 21 35.42 6.69 -4.70
N PHE A 22 35.85 7.63 -3.84
CA PHE A 22 35.34 7.75 -2.47
C PHE A 22 33.84 8.08 -2.43
N PHE A 23 33.38 9.04 -3.25
CA PHE A 23 31.95 9.33 -3.33
C PHE A 23 31.16 8.14 -3.84
N PHE A 24 31.61 7.50 -4.93
CA PHE A 24 30.95 6.33 -5.48
C PHE A 24 30.87 5.17 -4.49
N PHE A 25 31.97 4.91 -3.78
CA PHE A 25 32.01 3.90 -2.71
C PHE A 25 31.04 4.24 -1.57
N MET A 26 30.98 5.50 -1.13
CA MET A 26 30.04 5.94 -0.10
C MET A 26 28.58 5.80 -0.56
N PHE A 27 28.26 6.16 -1.80
CA PHE A 27 26.91 5.98 -2.34
C PHE A 27 26.51 4.50 -2.40
N ILE A 28 27.42 3.62 -2.85
CA ILE A 28 27.17 2.16 -2.85
C ILE A 28 26.95 1.65 -1.44
N LEU A 29 27.77 2.09 -0.48
CA LEU A 29 27.63 1.69 0.92
C LEU A 29 26.29 2.14 1.51
N LEU A 30 25.84 3.35 1.20
CA LEU A 30 24.52 3.84 1.61
C LEU A 30 23.38 3.02 1.00
N ILE A 31 23.47 2.67 -0.28
CA ILE A 31 22.47 1.81 -0.94
C ILE A 31 22.44 0.42 -0.29
N PHE A 32 23.60 -0.16 -0.02
CA PHE A 32 23.70 -1.47 0.64
C PHE A 32 23.10 -1.45 2.06
N LEU A 33 23.35 -0.39 2.84
CA LEU A 33 22.72 -0.21 4.15
C LEU A 33 21.20 -0.03 4.05
N ALA A 34 20.73 0.72 3.05
CA ALA A 34 19.31 0.90 2.80
C ALA A 34 18.64 -0.44 2.43
N GLU A 35 19.23 -1.21 1.54
CA GLU A 35 18.75 -2.54 1.14
C GLU A 35 18.73 -3.50 2.32
N LEU A 36 19.80 -3.55 3.12
CA LEU A 36 19.86 -4.36 4.34
C LEU A 36 18.77 -3.96 5.33
N SER A 37 18.55 -2.65 5.54
CA SER A 37 17.49 -2.16 6.42
C SER A 37 16.10 -2.57 5.92
N ALA A 38 15.85 -2.44 4.61
CA ALA A 38 14.59 -2.84 3.99
C ALA A 38 14.34 -4.35 4.11
N ALA A 39 15.38 -5.17 3.94
CA ALA A 39 15.30 -6.62 4.12
C ALA A 39 14.98 -7.00 5.57
N ILE A 40 15.62 -6.36 6.56
CA ILE A 40 15.33 -6.58 7.99
C ILE A 40 13.91 -6.14 8.32
N LEU A 41 13.49 -4.97 7.85
CA LEU A 41 12.12 -4.47 8.01
C LEU A 41 11.11 -5.46 7.42
N ALA A 42 11.34 -5.93 6.20
CA ALA A 42 10.49 -6.94 5.56
C ALA A 42 10.43 -8.23 6.39
N PHE A 43 11.55 -8.68 6.95
CA PHE A 43 11.60 -9.87 7.81
C PHE A 43 10.84 -9.69 9.14
N ILE A 44 11.05 -8.58 9.85
CA ILE A 44 10.35 -8.27 11.11
C ILE A 44 8.86 -8.05 10.87
N PHE A 45 8.52 -7.34 9.80
CA PHE A 45 7.12 -7.06 9.45
C PHE A 45 6.42 -8.27 8.84
N ARG A 46 7.13 -9.28 8.32
CA ARG A 46 6.52 -10.55 7.91
C ARG A 46 5.72 -11.21 9.05
N GLU A 47 6.21 -11.05 10.29
CA GLU A 47 5.59 -11.60 11.50
C GLU A 47 4.62 -10.61 12.19
N ASN A 48 4.83 -9.30 12.04
CA ASN A 48 4.05 -8.26 12.74
C ASN A 48 2.95 -7.58 11.89
N LEU A 49 3.09 -7.48 10.57
CA LEU A 49 2.05 -7.01 9.64
C LEU A 49 1.16 -8.16 9.21
N THR A 50 0.69 -8.93 10.18
CA THR A 50 -0.26 -10.00 9.95
C THR A 50 -1.60 -9.43 9.50
N ARG A 51 -2.38 -10.27 8.82
CA ARG A 51 -3.78 -9.96 8.48
C ARG A 51 -4.54 -9.40 9.67
N GLU A 52 -4.31 -9.95 10.87
CA GLU A 52 -4.95 -9.49 12.09
C GLU A 52 -4.62 -8.05 12.48
N PHE A 53 -3.36 -7.62 12.32
CA PHE A 53 -2.96 -6.24 12.62
C PHE A 53 -3.70 -5.25 11.72
N PHE A 54 -3.70 -5.48 10.40
CA PHE A 54 -4.42 -4.63 9.45
C PHE A 54 -5.93 -4.67 9.70
N THR A 55 -6.49 -5.84 10.02
CA THR A 55 -7.91 -5.98 10.31
C THR A 55 -8.30 -5.19 11.56
N LYS A 56 -7.45 -5.22 12.60
CA LYS A 56 -7.66 -4.47 13.84
C LYS A 56 -7.56 -2.97 13.62
N GLU A 57 -6.56 -2.51 12.88
CA GLU A 57 -6.41 -1.10 12.55
C GLU A 57 -7.55 -0.61 11.66
N LEU A 58 -7.96 -1.39 10.65
CA LEU A 58 -9.14 -1.10 9.84
C LEU A 58 -10.37 -0.94 10.73
N LYS A 59 -10.67 -1.91 11.61
CA LYS A 59 -11.84 -1.85 12.51
C LYS A 59 -11.82 -0.66 13.48
N LYS A 60 -10.64 -0.20 13.86
CA LYS A 60 -10.47 0.89 14.84
C LYS A 60 -10.49 2.28 14.21
N HIS A 61 -9.93 2.43 13.02
CA HIS A 61 -9.65 3.73 12.41
C HIS A 61 -10.51 4.02 11.18
N TYR A 62 -11.16 3.02 10.60
CA TYR A 62 -12.04 3.23 9.45
C TYR A 62 -13.36 3.86 9.89
N GLN A 63 -13.65 5.07 9.40
CA GLN A 63 -14.83 5.84 9.79
C GLN A 63 -15.92 5.87 8.70
N GLY A 64 -15.65 5.34 7.51
CA GLY A 64 -16.64 5.22 6.42
C GLY A 64 -16.22 5.93 5.13
N TYR A 65 -17.10 5.86 4.11
CA TYR A 65 -16.85 6.43 2.78
C TYR A 65 -17.02 7.96 2.71
N ASN A 66 -17.90 8.53 3.54
CA ASN A 66 -18.22 9.97 3.53
C ASN A 66 -17.35 10.82 4.48
N GLU A 67 -16.40 10.20 5.18
CA GLU A 67 -15.51 10.88 6.12
C GLU A 67 -14.25 11.38 5.40
N SER A 68 -13.86 12.63 5.64
CA SER A 68 -12.69 13.27 5.00
C SER A 68 -11.35 12.79 5.56
N ASP A 69 -11.35 11.73 6.37
CA ASP A 69 -10.16 11.15 6.97
C ASP A 69 -9.27 10.48 5.90
N VAL A 70 -7.98 10.76 6.01
CA VAL A 70 -6.95 10.24 5.09
C VAL A 70 -6.88 8.72 5.17
N PHE A 71 -7.08 8.12 6.34
CA PHE A 71 -7.02 6.67 6.50
C PHE A 71 -8.17 5.98 5.75
N SER A 72 -9.40 6.44 5.96
CA SER A 72 -10.60 5.92 5.28
C SER A 72 -10.56 6.16 3.76
N SER A 73 -10.14 7.35 3.32
CA SER A 73 -9.95 7.67 1.88
C SER A 73 -8.89 6.79 1.21
N THR A 74 -7.80 6.49 1.92
CA THR A 74 -6.75 5.59 1.40
C THR A 74 -7.29 4.19 1.23
N TRP A 75 -7.98 3.64 2.22
CA TRP A 75 -8.61 2.33 2.14
C TRP A 75 -9.66 2.24 1.02
N ASN A 76 -10.49 3.28 0.86
CA ASN A 76 -11.45 3.36 -0.25
C ASN A 76 -10.76 3.30 -1.60
N SER A 77 -9.62 3.99 -1.74
CA SER A 77 -8.83 3.99 -2.98
C SER A 77 -8.25 2.60 -3.26
N VAL A 78 -7.72 1.94 -2.24
CA VAL A 78 -7.17 0.58 -2.35
C VAL A 78 -8.27 -0.41 -2.79
N MET A 79 -9.41 -0.40 -2.11
CA MET A 79 -10.55 -1.29 -2.42
C MET A 79 -11.06 -1.10 -3.85
N ILE A 80 -11.19 0.16 -4.30
CA ILE A 80 -11.62 0.47 -5.67
C ILE A 80 -10.56 0.06 -6.70
N THR A 81 -9.29 0.36 -6.46
CA THR A 81 -8.20 0.14 -7.43
C THR A 81 -7.94 -1.35 -7.66
N PHE A 82 -7.92 -2.13 -6.58
CA PHE A 82 -7.64 -3.57 -6.64
C PHE A 82 -8.90 -4.43 -6.76
N GLY A 83 -10.10 -3.83 -6.71
CA GLY A 83 -11.35 -4.58 -6.79
C GLY A 83 -11.54 -5.58 -5.66
N CYS A 84 -11.17 -5.18 -4.44
CA CYS A 84 -11.18 -6.00 -3.23
C CYS A 84 -12.05 -5.33 -2.15
N CYS A 85 -12.36 -6.04 -1.08
CA CYS A 85 -13.10 -5.49 0.06
C CYS A 85 -12.49 -5.95 1.38
N GLY A 86 -12.22 -4.99 2.27
CA GLY A 86 -11.64 -5.27 3.58
C GLY A 86 -10.22 -5.84 3.51
N VAL A 87 -9.71 -6.31 4.64
CA VAL A 87 -8.40 -6.96 4.72
C VAL A 87 -8.52 -8.42 4.32
N ASN A 88 -9.47 -9.13 4.92
CA ASN A 88 -9.78 -10.54 4.66
C ASN A 88 -10.97 -10.70 3.72
N GLY A 89 -11.93 -9.78 3.82
CA GLY A 89 -13.16 -9.81 3.05
C GLY A 89 -14.19 -8.80 3.55
N PRO A 90 -15.40 -8.78 2.97
CA PRO A 90 -16.49 -7.88 3.37
C PRO A 90 -16.93 -8.04 4.84
N GLU A 91 -16.70 -9.21 5.44
CA GLU A 91 -16.99 -9.51 6.85
C GLU A 91 -16.24 -8.59 7.84
N ASP A 92 -15.13 -7.99 7.41
CA ASP A 92 -14.37 -7.07 8.26
C ASP A 92 -15.19 -5.83 8.64
N PHE A 93 -16.16 -5.44 7.81
CA PHE A 93 -17.06 -4.31 8.05
C PHE A 93 -18.34 -4.70 8.78
N GLU A 94 -18.73 -5.98 8.78
CA GLU A 94 -19.88 -6.47 9.53
C GLU A 94 -19.68 -6.28 11.04
N ALA A 95 -18.47 -6.56 11.52
CA ALA A 95 -18.08 -6.41 12.92
C ALA A 95 -18.03 -4.94 13.42
N ILE A 96 -18.06 -3.96 12.50
CA ILE A 96 -18.04 -2.52 12.82
C ILE A 96 -19.48 -1.98 12.94
N SER A 97 -20.46 -2.68 12.36
CA SER A 97 -21.86 -2.26 12.37
C SER A 97 -22.49 -2.40 13.77
N LEU A 98 -22.91 -1.26 14.32
CA LEU A 98 -23.59 -1.15 15.61
C LEU A 98 -24.88 -2.01 15.64
N PRO A 99 -25.31 -2.54 16.82
CA PRO A 99 -26.42 -3.50 16.92
C PRO A 99 -27.83 -2.91 16.69
N ILE A 100 -27.96 -1.69 16.15
CA ILE A 100 -29.17 -0.87 16.32
C ILE A 100 -30.19 -1.01 15.18
N LEU A 101 -29.86 -1.60 14.04
CA LEU A 101 -30.87 -1.94 13.02
C LEU A 101 -31.00 -3.45 12.85
N LEU A 102 -31.90 -4.04 13.64
CA LEU A 102 -32.62 -5.23 13.20
C LEU A 102 -33.17 -4.96 11.79
N ASP A 103 -32.85 -5.86 10.86
CA ASP A 103 -33.35 -5.94 9.47
C ASP A 103 -32.48 -5.36 8.35
N SER A 104 -31.27 -4.86 8.63
CA SER A 104 -30.36 -4.38 7.58
C SER A 104 -29.16 -5.32 7.41
N TYR A 105 -29.05 -5.90 6.22
CA TYR A 105 -27.91 -6.67 5.71
C TYR A 105 -26.55 -6.02 6.04
N PRO A 106 -25.45 -6.80 6.03
CA PRO A 106 -24.11 -6.28 6.30
C PRO A 106 -23.79 -5.05 5.46
N VAL A 107 -23.63 -3.91 6.13
CA VAL A 107 -23.39 -2.60 5.50
C VAL A 107 -21.91 -2.50 5.18
N VAL A 108 -21.54 -2.93 3.97
CA VAL A 108 -20.18 -2.68 3.43
C VAL A 108 -20.08 -1.26 2.85
N PRO A 109 -18.88 -0.67 2.81
CA PRO A 109 -18.67 0.61 2.15
C PRO A 109 -18.95 0.56 0.64
N GLU A 110 -19.30 1.69 0.04
CA GLU A 110 -19.48 1.81 -1.43
C GLU A 110 -18.23 1.39 -2.22
N ALA A 111 -17.04 1.55 -1.63
CA ALA A 111 -15.78 1.15 -2.22
C ALA A 111 -15.66 -0.38 -2.45
N CYS A 112 -16.43 -1.19 -1.72
CA CYS A 112 -16.49 -2.64 -1.90
C CYS A 112 -17.42 -3.08 -3.04
N CYS A 113 -18.21 -2.18 -3.62
CA CYS A 113 -19.12 -2.50 -4.71
C CYS A 113 -18.38 -2.70 -6.02
N LYS A 114 -18.81 -3.69 -6.81
CA LYS A 114 -18.27 -3.94 -8.13
C LYS A 114 -18.58 -2.79 -9.09
N ARG A 115 -17.57 -2.43 -9.87
CA ARG A 115 -17.63 -1.42 -10.93
C ARG A 115 -17.32 -2.07 -12.27
N GLU A 116 -17.82 -1.48 -13.34
CA GLU A 116 -17.48 -1.92 -14.71
C GLU A 116 -15.99 -1.70 -15.01
N LEU A 117 -15.45 -0.57 -14.54
CA LEU A 117 -14.03 -0.24 -14.55
C LEU A 117 -13.62 0.00 -13.10
N GLN A 118 -12.56 -0.69 -12.65
CA GLN A 118 -12.02 -0.54 -11.29
C GLN A 118 -11.24 0.77 -11.14
N SER A 119 -12.00 1.87 -11.11
CA SER A 119 -11.52 3.24 -10.99
C SER A 119 -12.55 4.05 -10.18
N ARG A 120 -12.10 5.18 -9.60
CA ARG A 120 -12.99 6.11 -8.89
C ARG A 120 -14.13 6.61 -9.78
N ASP A 121 -13.86 6.83 -11.07
CA ASP A 121 -14.85 7.29 -12.06
C ASP A 121 -15.66 6.16 -12.70
N GLY A 122 -15.34 4.90 -12.39
CA GLY A 122 -16.03 3.74 -12.95
C GLY A 122 -17.46 3.62 -12.42
N ALA A 123 -18.41 3.39 -13.31
CA ALA A 123 -19.80 3.19 -12.96
C ALA A 123 -19.99 1.90 -12.14
N PHE A 124 -20.85 1.97 -11.12
CA PHE A 124 -21.26 0.79 -10.36
C PHE A 124 -22.13 -0.11 -11.23
N ILE A 125 -21.92 -1.43 -11.14
CA ILE A 125 -22.80 -2.39 -11.83
C ILE A 125 -24.21 -2.33 -11.23
N ASN A 126 -24.31 -2.41 -9.90
CA ASN A 126 -25.55 -2.17 -9.18
C ASN A 126 -25.26 -1.73 -7.75
N LYS A 127 -25.32 -0.41 -7.51
CA LYS A 127 -25.01 0.20 -6.22
C LYS A 127 -26.03 -0.18 -5.14
N GLU A 128 -27.31 -0.13 -5.47
CA GLU A 128 -28.38 -0.35 -4.49
C GLU A 128 -28.36 -1.79 -3.95
N GLU A 129 -28.21 -2.77 -4.85
CA GLU A 129 -28.16 -4.18 -4.47
C GLU A 129 -26.85 -4.53 -3.75
N CYS A 130 -25.74 -3.88 -4.08
CA CYS A 130 -24.49 -4.00 -3.34
C CYS A 130 -24.66 -3.53 -1.88
N LEU A 131 -25.27 -2.35 -1.67
CA LEU A 131 -25.49 -1.80 -0.33
C LEU A 131 -26.52 -2.60 0.49
N LYS A 132 -27.42 -3.33 -0.18
CA LYS A 132 -28.30 -4.34 0.44
C LYS A 132 -27.61 -5.66 0.78
N GLY A 133 -26.29 -5.77 0.65
CA GLY A 133 -25.56 -6.98 1.04
C GLY A 133 -25.53 -8.09 -0.02
N LYS A 134 -25.95 -7.86 -1.27
CA LYS A 134 -25.92 -8.93 -2.28
C LYS A 134 -24.49 -9.21 -2.75
N VAL A 135 -24.00 -10.40 -2.40
CA VAL A 135 -22.65 -10.90 -2.71
C VAL A 135 -22.26 -10.82 -4.19
N VAL A 136 -23.23 -10.93 -5.10
CA VAL A 136 -22.99 -10.87 -6.56
C VAL A 136 -22.43 -9.51 -6.98
N TYR A 137 -22.82 -8.42 -6.30
CA TYR A 137 -22.44 -7.05 -6.62
C TYR A 137 -21.31 -6.49 -5.73
N GLN A 138 -20.73 -7.32 -4.86
CA GLN A 138 -19.65 -6.96 -3.96
C GLN A 138 -18.36 -7.71 -4.30
N ASN A 139 -17.22 -7.04 -4.09
CA ASN A 139 -15.92 -7.69 -4.13
C ASN A 139 -15.78 -8.58 -2.90
N GLN A 140 -15.65 -9.90 -3.11
CA GLN A 140 -15.57 -10.88 -2.02
C GLN A 140 -14.13 -11.16 -1.55
N GLN A 141 -13.14 -10.78 -2.35
CA GLN A 141 -11.73 -11.02 -2.04
C GLN A 141 -11.18 -9.94 -1.11
N GLY A 142 -10.44 -10.33 -0.08
CA GLY A 142 -9.70 -9.43 0.79
C GLY A 142 -8.55 -8.73 0.07
N CYS A 143 -8.32 -7.46 0.39
CA CYS A 143 -7.25 -6.69 -0.24
C CYS A 143 -5.85 -7.22 0.11
N TYR A 144 -5.68 -7.84 1.29
CA TYR A 144 -4.38 -8.43 1.67
C TYR A 144 -3.94 -9.50 0.68
N THR A 145 -4.85 -10.39 0.27
CA THR A 145 -4.53 -11.45 -0.71
C THR A 145 -4.30 -10.91 -2.11
N VAL A 146 -5.15 -9.97 -2.55
CA VAL A 146 -5.07 -9.44 -3.92
C VAL A 146 -3.77 -8.66 -4.11
N ILE A 147 -3.38 -7.84 -3.13
CA ILE A 147 -2.16 -7.06 -3.19
C ILE A 147 -0.93 -7.96 -3.20
N LEU A 148 -0.88 -8.98 -2.33
CA LEU A 148 0.24 -9.93 -2.33
C LEU A 148 0.38 -10.64 -3.67
N ASN A 149 -0.73 -11.12 -4.25
CA ASN A 149 -0.72 -11.79 -5.54
C ASN A 149 -0.33 -10.85 -6.71
N SER A 150 -0.48 -9.54 -6.55
CA SER A 150 -0.07 -8.54 -7.56
C SER A 150 1.41 -8.17 -7.49
N LEU A 151 2.10 -8.57 -6.42
CA LEU A 151 3.53 -8.32 -6.19
C LEU A 151 4.41 -9.51 -6.57
N GLU A 152 3.82 -10.68 -6.85
CA GLU A 152 4.45 -11.85 -7.48
C GLU A 152 4.40 -11.76 -9.02
#